data_AF-A0A2M8TRY2-F1
#
_entry.id   AF-A0A2M8TRY2-F1
#
_cell.length_a   1.000
_cell.length_b   1.000
_cell.length_c   1.000
_cell.angle_alpha   90.00
_cell.angle_beta   90.00
_cell.angle_gamma   90.00
#
_symmetry.space_group_name_H-M   'P 1'
#
loop_
_entity.id
_entity.type
_entity.pdbx_description
1 polymer ?
#
loop_
_entity_poly.entity_id
_entity_poly.type
_entity_poly.pdbx_seq_one_letter_code
_entity_poly.pdbx_strand_id
1 'polypeptide(L)'
;MRKTLFSICALVLSLTASAQIVDTPKGKLIDNMYRSSDSWVKKGWTGTDVGTYEGLVSKIVEGDDGCLYIYNPLSGLNSKSWLKLEKVSDGKYKAKLPQVIHKDNSGGDDEDSGSSERIFTLNRMSIKDNNKYEVVAAGKNYMEYTWDGSTLTMLGVGSKDEILGMVDNKNMWESRYGDWAVTIQPLTDKLVTPPASAAKKQYTLTCKGETSPRIIEAAIDGNDIYLKGISKSKKLADIWVKLTKDGNKAVMLTNQYLGKAVKEDFLKYSSDPSEYHAFAAAYNDATTIAEKLEFNINSTTGAFTNDKILKIIMGKSSAKNIPTEDLENLENLVLTPYQQKAAKPETPKLHYCSAVESYDYSMTTITLAFYVKNADVDGNYLDPAKMYYNVYIGDNTEPFEFKKSQYFYIDNDMINIPFNYQDKKNEDIKIADDQRLLHFYDSSIKKLSVVMVYEEDGKKYSSDPLTTEVIYTGIENATVNDNATEKYYSVDGYRLQHLQKGLNIVKSSNGTTKKVFVK
;
A
#
# COMPACT_ATOMS: atom_id res chain seq x y z
N MET A 1 3.34 -75.20 -44.54
CA MET A 1 4.15 -73.96 -44.54
C MET A 1 3.21 -72.76 -44.53
N ARG A 2 3.01 -72.12 -43.38
CA ARG A 2 2.25 -70.86 -43.22
C ARG A 2 3.23 -69.82 -42.69
N LYS A 3 3.36 -68.70 -43.39
CA LYS A 3 4.15 -67.53 -42.96
C LYS A 3 3.33 -66.76 -41.91
N THR A 4 3.92 -66.58 -40.73
CA THR A 4 3.36 -65.75 -39.66
C THR A 4 4.07 -64.40 -39.69
N LEU A 5 3.32 -63.32 -39.96
CA LEU A 5 3.76 -61.94 -39.72
C LEU A 5 3.89 -61.74 -38.20
N PHE A 6 5.03 -61.26 -37.73
CA PHE A 6 5.14 -60.60 -36.43
C PHE A 6 5.16 -59.09 -36.66
N SER A 7 4.08 -58.44 -36.22
CA SER A 7 3.95 -57.00 -36.10
C SER A 7 4.75 -56.56 -34.86
N ILE A 8 5.74 -55.68 -35.04
CA ILE A 8 6.42 -55.00 -33.94
C ILE A 8 5.63 -53.73 -33.66
N CYS A 9 4.80 -53.76 -32.61
CA CYS A 9 4.24 -52.54 -32.02
C CYS A 9 5.37 -51.76 -31.34
N ALA A 10 5.74 -50.62 -31.92
CA ALA A 10 6.54 -49.62 -31.25
C ALA A 10 5.75 -49.07 -30.05
N LEU A 11 6.27 -49.31 -28.84
CA LEU A 11 5.77 -48.69 -27.61
C LEU A 11 6.16 -47.20 -27.68
N VAL A 12 5.17 -46.34 -27.93
CA VAL A 12 5.34 -44.89 -27.78
C VAL A 12 5.53 -44.62 -26.28
N LEU A 13 6.77 -44.37 -25.85
CA LEU A 13 7.05 -43.80 -24.53
C LEU A 13 6.48 -42.38 -24.50
N SER A 14 5.27 -42.22 -23.96
CA SER A 14 4.83 -40.93 -23.46
C SER A 14 5.74 -40.56 -22.28
N LEU A 15 6.59 -39.56 -22.45
CA LEU A 15 7.34 -38.95 -21.36
C LEU A 15 6.34 -38.29 -20.41
N THR A 16 5.96 -38.99 -19.35
CA THR A 16 5.20 -38.40 -18.24
C THR A 16 6.10 -37.39 -17.53
N ALA A 17 5.61 -36.17 -17.30
CA ALA A 17 6.34 -35.16 -16.53
C ALA A 17 6.73 -35.69 -15.15
N SER A 18 7.88 -35.26 -14.62
CA SER A 18 8.28 -35.62 -13.25
C SER A 18 7.29 -35.06 -12.23
N ALA A 19 7.11 -35.77 -11.12
CA ALA A 19 6.30 -35.28 -10.00
C ALA A 19 6.83 -33.92 -9.48
N GLN A 20 5.93 -33.12 -8.92
CA GLN A 20 6.29 -31.84 -8.29
C GLN A 20 7.16 -32.08 -7.06
N ILE A 21 8.28 -31.36 -6.97
CA ILE A 21 9.18 -31.43 -5.82
C ILE A 21 8.87 -30.24 -4.91
N VAL A 22 8.27 -30.50 -3.75
CA VAL A 22 7.87 -29.46 -2.77
C VAL A 22 8.74 -29.50 -1.52
N ASP A 23 9.12 -30.71 -1.08
CA ASP A 23 10.05 -30.87 0.03
C ASP A 23 11.46 -30.44 -0.38
N THR A 24 12.19 -29.84 0.56
CA THR A 24 13.58 -29.44 0.32
C THR A 24 14.42 -30.70 0.05
N PRO A 25 15.08 -30.81 -1.12
CA PRO A 25 15.92 -31.96 -1.44
C PRO A 25 17.07 -32.13 -0.44
N LYS A 26 17.53 -33.37 -0.24
CA LYS A 26 18.68 -33.66 0.62
C LYS A 26 19.97 -33.13 -0.01
N GLY A 27 20.77 -32.43 0.78
CA GLY A 27 22.03 -31.86 0.35
C GLY A 27 22.35 -30.57 1.09
N LYS A 28 23.29 -29.79 0.54
CA LYS A 28 23.69 -28.49 1.08
C LYS A 28 22.75 -27.40 0.55
N LEU A 29 21.91 -26.88 1.43
CA LEU A 29 21.06 -25.72 1.14
C LEU A 29 21.89 -24.43 1.14
N ILE A 30 21.80 -23.68 0.04
CA ILE A 30 22.31 -22.33 -0.13
C ILE A 30 21.08 -21.41 -0.22
N ASP A 31 20.80 -20.68 0.86
CA ASP A 31 19.67 -19.74 0.96
C ASP A 31 20.16 -18.29 0.71
N ASN A 32 19.22 -17.35 0.70
CA ASN A 32 19.47 -15.91 0.52
C ASN A 32 20.17 -15.60 -0.82
N MET A 33 19.77 -16.32 -1.87
CA MET A 33 20.25 -16.11 -3.22
C MET A 33 19.46 -15.00 -3.89
N TYR A 34 20.17 -14.20 -4.68
CA TYR A 34 19.68 -13.13 -5.51
C TYR A 34 19.52 -13.64 -6.95
N ARG A 35 18.28 -13.68 -7.44
CA ARG A 35 17.96 -14.09 -8.81
C ARG A 35 17.59 -12.89 -9.68
N SER A 36 18.11 -12.88 -10.90
CA SER A 36 17.72 -11.96 -11.97
C SER A 36 17.38 -12.74 -13.22
N SER A 37 16.47 -12.21 -14.02
CA SER A 37 16.12 -12.76 -15.32
C SER A 37 15.41 -11.73 -16.18
N ASP A 38 15.60 -11.82 -17.48
CA ASP A 38 14.68 -11.19 -18.41
C ASP A 38 13.43 -12.08 -18.54
N SER A 39 12.26 -11.47 -18.66
CA SER A 39 10.98 -12.18 -18.61
C SER A 39 9.89 -11.44 -19.35
N TRP A 40 8.79 -12.16 -19.57
CA TRP A 40 7.48 -11.53 -19.66
C TRP A 40 7.08 -11.00 -18.28
N VAL A 41 6.89 -9.68 -18.17
CA VAL A 41 6.45 -8.99 -16.96
C VAL A 41 5.02 -8.53 -17.15
N LYS A 42 4.18 -8.76 -16.14
CA LYS A 42 2.78 -8.36 -16.17
C LYS A 42 2.63 -6.83 -16.25
N LYS A 43 1.71 -6.36 -17.09
CA LYS A 43 1.33 -4.94 -17.25
C LYS A 43 -0.19 -4.79 -17.17
N GLY A 44 -0.66 -4.21 -16.06
CA GLY A 44 -2.08 -4.08 -15.79
C GLY A 44 -2.78 -5.43 -15.62
N TRP A 45 -4.07 -5.51 -15.93
CA TRP A 45 -4.88 -6.70 -15.63
C TRP A 45 -4.64 -7.86 -16.61
N THR A 46 -4.48 -7.56 -17.91
CA THR A 46 -4.45 -8.56 -18.99
C THR A 46 -3.21 -8.52 -19.87
N GLY A 47 -2.33 -7.52 -19.71
CA GLY A 47 -1.16 -7.32 -20.55
C GLY A 47 0.12 -7.92 -19.98
N THR A 48 1.07 -8.21 -20.87
CA THR A 48 2.45 -8.59 -20.54
C THR A 48 3.39 -7.92 -21.52
N ASP A 49 4.50 -7.37 -21.03
CA ASP A 49 5.56 -6.78 -21.85
C ASP A 49 6.90 -7.47 -21.53
N VAL A 50 7.85 -7.34 -22.44
CA VAL A 50 9.24 -7.75 -22.17
C VAL A 50 9.80 -6.83 -21.09
N GLY A 51 10.40 -7.41 -20.06
CA GLY A 51 11.07 -6.68 -18.99
C GLY A 51 12.04 -7.58 -18.24
N THR A 52 12.40 -7.15 -17.03
CA THR A 52 13.38 -7.84 -16.19
C THR A 52 12.80 -7.98 -14.79
N TYR A 53 12.99 -9.16 -14.20
CA TYR A 53 12.84 -9.36 -12.77
C TYR A 53 14.23 -9.29 -12.13
N GLU A 54 14.37 -8.43 -11.13
CA GLU A 54 15.64 -8.15 -10.48
C GLU A 54 15.50 -8.38 -8.97
N GLY A 55 16.44 -9.14 -8.39
CA GLY A 55 16.50 -9.38 -6.95
C GLY A 55 15.41 -10.27 -6.39
N LEU A 56 14.90 -11.23 -7.17
CA LEU A 56 14.03 -12.28 -6.66
C LEU A 56 14.78 -13.12 -5.61
N VAL A 57 14.11 -13.43 -4.50
CA VAL A 57 14.67 -14.34 -3.49
C VAL A 57 14.61 -15.77 -4.03
N SER A 58 15.77 -16.43 -4.05
CA SER A 58 15.86 -17.83 -4.45
C SER A 58 16.74 -18.64 -3.48
N LYS A 59 16.76 -19.95 -3.71
CA LYS A 59 17.57 -20.92 -2.99
C LYS A 59 18.08 -21.97 -3.97
N ILE A 60 19.27 -22.49 -3.69
CA ILE A 60 19.83 -23.64 -4.41
C ILE A 60 20.13 -24.74 -3.40
N VAL A 61 19.81 -25.99 -3.74
CA VAL A 61 20.37 -27.16 -3.03
C VAL A 61 21.41 -27.82 -3.92
N GLU A 62 22.62 -27.97 -3.39
CA GLU A 62 23.61 -28.91 -3.93
C GLU A 62 23.27 -30.30 -3.40
N GLY A 63 22.60 -31.11 -4.22
CA GLY A 63 22.02 -32.38 -3.82
C GLY A 63 23.07 -33.46 -3.54
N ASP A 64 22.78 -34.33 -2.58
CA ASP A 64 23.62 -35.52 -2.31
C ASP A 64 23.67 -36.48 -3.52
N ASP A 65 22.70 -36.37 -4.43
CA ASP A 65 22.65 -37.12 -5.69
C ASP A 65 23.46 -36.46 -6.83
N GLY A 66 24.20 -35.39 -6.52
CA GLY A 66 24.99 -34.63 -7.48
C GLY A 66 24.17 -33.71 -8.39
N CYS A 67 22.85 -33.61 -8.20
CA CYS A 67 22.00 -32.67 -8.93
C CYS A 67 21.96 -31.30 -8.23
N LEU A 68 21.53 -30.27 -8.96
CA LEU A 68 21.15 -28.98 -8.39
C LEU A 68 19.63 -28.85 -8.36
N TYR A 69 19.14 -28.10 -7.38
CA TYR A 69 17.72 -27.82 -7.26
C TYR A 69 17.50 -26.33 -7.05
N ILE A 70 16.66 -25.70 -7.87
CA ILE A 70 16.37 -24.27 -7.83
C ILE A 70 14.97 -24.07 -7.24
N TYR A 71 14.87 -23.32 -6.14
CA TYR A 71 13.59 -22.96 -5.54
C TYR A 71 12.93 -21.78 -6.26
N ASN A 72 11.61 -21.89 -6.49
CA ASN A 72 10.82 -20.88 -7.23
C ASN A 72 11.50 -20.48 -8.55
N PRO A 73 11.64 -21.43 -9.50
CA PRO A 73 12.52 -21.30 -10.65
C PRO A 73 12.02 -20.34 -11.75
N LEU A 74 10.81 -19.79 -11.62
CA LEU A 74 10.16 -18.96 -12.63
C LEU A 74 9.74 -17.62 -12.03
N SER A 75 9.99 -16.51 -12.71
CA SER A 75 9.68 -15.16 -12.23
C SER A 75 8.19 -14.89 -12.17
N GLY A 76 7.77 -14.02 -11.24
CA GLY A 76 6.37 -13.69 -11.01
C GLY A 76 5.53 -14.82 -10.41
N LEU A 77 6.09 -16.02 -10.23
CA LEU A 77 5.41 -17.18 -9.68
C LEU A 77 6.03 -17.59 -8.34
N ASN A 78 5.20 -17.68 -7.32
CA ASN A 78 5.59 -18.30 -6.04
C ASN A 78 5.17 -19.77 -6.02
N SER A 79 5.89 -20.60 -6.79
CA SER A 79 5.53 -22.01 -7.03
C SER A 79 5.67 -22.90 -5.79
N LYS A 80 6.47 -22.47 -4.81
CA LYS A 80 6.86 -23.20 -3.60
C LYS A 80 7.40 -24.60 -3.91
N SER A 81 8.19 -24.69 -4.96
CA SER A 81 8.68 -25.96 -5.51
C SER A 81 10.08 -25.81 -6.11
N TRP A 82 10.68 -26.96 -6.43
CA TRP A 82 12.05 -27.08 -6.88
C TRP A 82 12.14 -27.57 -8.32
N LEU A 83 12.91 -26.88 -9.16
CA LEU A 83 13.35 -27.38 -10.47
C LEU A 83 14.62 -28.21 -10.30
N LYS A 84 14.61 -29.47 -10.78
CA LYS A 84 15.79 -30.34 -10.75
C LYS A 84 16.67 -30.14 -11.98
N LEU A 85 17.98 -30.01 -11.75
CA LEU A 85 19.04 -29.89 -12.75
C LEU A 85 20.00 -31.07 -12.60
N GLU A 86 20.06 -31.94 -13.61
CA GLU A 86 20.98 -33.08 -13.63
C GLU A 86 22.39 -32.63 -14.01
N LYS A 87 23.41 -33.17 -13.33
CA LYS A 87 24.81 -32.92 -13.69
C LYS A 87 25.14 -33.60 -15.01
N VAL A 88 25.67 -32.82 -15.95
CA VAL A 88 26.16 -33.31 -17.25
C VAL A 88 27.67 -33.55 -17.19
N SER A 89 28.40 -32.60 -16.61
CA SER A 89 29.84 -32.66 -16.35
C SER A 89 30.18 -31.61 -15.28
N ASP A 90 31.44 -31.49 -14.88
CA ASP A 90 31.84 -30.50 -13.87
C ASP A 90 31.44 -29.08 -14.29
N GLY A 91 30.71 -28.42 -13.41
CA GLY A 91 30.15 -27.08 -13.61
C GLY A 91 29.06 -26.97 -14.68
N LYS A 92 28.59 -28.06 -15.30
CA LYS A 92 27.53 -28.04 -16.32
C LYS A 92 26.35 -28.91 -15.94
N TYR A 93 25.16 -28.32 -16.01
CA TYR A 93 23.92 -28.93 -15.57
C TYR A 93 22.82 -28.77 -16.62
N LYS A 94 21.82 -29.66 -16.56
CA LYS A 94 20.70 -29.70 -17.50
C LYS A 94 19.39 -29.95 -16.76
N ALA A 95 18.43 -29.05 -16.89
CA ALA A 95 17.05 -29.31 -16.53
C ALA A 95 16.38 -30.03 -17.71
N LYS A 96 16.12 -31.34 -17.58
CA LYS A 96 15.29 -32.09 -18.53
C LYS A 96 13.83 -31.73 -18.28
N LEU A 97 13.09 -31.38 -19.34
CA LEU A 97 11.70 -30.90 -19.26
C LEU A 97 10.77 -31.82 -20.08
N PRO A 98 9.47 -31.92 -19.74
CA PRO A 98 8.74 -31.16 -18.71
C PRO A 98 9.00 -31.60 -17.27
N GLN A 99 8.94 -30.65 -16.32
CA GLN A 99 8.85 -30.91 -14.87
C GLN A 99 7.65 -30.19 -14.28
N VAL A 100 6.84 -30.86 -13.46
CA VAL A 100 5.70 -30.23 -12.76
C VAL A 100 6.22 -29.24 -11.72
N ILE A 101 5.75 -28.00 -11.77
CA ILE A 101 6.20 -26.94 -10.86
C ILE A 101 5.08 -26.35 -10.00
N HIS A 102 3.84 -26.36 -10.48
CA HIS A 102 2.71 -25.78 -9.78
C HIS A 102 1.42 -26.56 -10.05
N LYS A 103 0.49 -26.49 -9.11
CA LYS A 103 -0.84 -27.08 -9.19
C LYS A 103 -1.83 -26.14 -8.52
N ASP A 104 -3.00 -25.98 -9.12
CA ASP A 104 -4.14 -25.31 -8.51
C ASP A 104 -5.44 -26.03 -8.85
N ASN A 105 -6.55 -25.57 -8.28
CA ASN A 105 -7.87 -26.15 -8.51
C ASN A 105 -8.77 -25.26 -9.38
N SER A 106 -8.23 -24.30 -10.12
CA SER A 106 -9.03 -23.30 -10.84
C SER A 106 -9.38 -23.70 -12.28
N GLY A 107 -9.51 -24.99 -12.56
CA GLY A 107 -9.69 -25.53 -13.91
C GLY A 107 -11.13 -25.64 -14.41
N GLY A 108 -12.08 -24.88 -13.87
CA GLY A 108 -13.48 -24.84 -14.34
C GLY A 108 -13.83 -23.44 -14.85
N ASP A 109 -14.41 -23.36 -16.05
CA ASP A 109 -14.80 -22.09 -16.69
C ASP A 109 -16.26 -21.68 -16.38
N ASP A 110 -17.04 -22.53 -15.70
CA ASP A 110 -18.45 -22.30 -15.40
C ASP A 110 -18.74 -22.35 -13.89
N GLU A 111 -19.57 -21.41 -13.39
CA GLU A 111 -20.01 -21.31 -11.97
C GLU A 111 -20.72 -22.58 -11.46
N ASP A 112 -21.19 -23.44 -12.36
CA ASP A 112 -21.86 -24.71 -12.06
C ASP A 112 -20.95 -25.96 -12.21
N SER A 113 -19.70 -25.78 -12.67
CA SER A 113 -18.73 -26.86 -12.82
C SER A 113 -17.73 -26.85 -11.66
N GLY A 114 -17.69 -27.93 -10.89
CA GLY A 114 -16.74 -28.06 -9.78
C GLY A 114 -15.30 -27.77 -10.23
N SER A 115 -14.56 -27.04 -9.39
CA SER A 115 -13.20 -26.60 -9.69
C SER A 115 -12.28 -27.80 -10.01
N SER A 116 -11.69 -27.86 -11.20
CA SER A 116 -10.82 -28.99 -11.61
C SER A 116 -9.32 -28.70 -11.37
N GLU A 117 -8.53 -29.74 -11.07
CA GLU A 117 -7.08 -29.60 -10.87
C GLU A 117 -6.40 -29.21 -12.19
N ARG A 118 -5.65 -28.10 -12.17
CA ARG A 118 -4.70 -27.73 -13.23
C ARG A 118 -3.29 -28.10 -12.78
N ILE A 119 -2.56 -28.79 -13.66
CA ILE A 119 -1.16 -29.16 -13.45
C ILE A 119 -0.31 -28.33 -14.40
N PHE A 120 0.64 -27.60 -13.85
CA PHE A 120 1.53 -26.74 -14.62
C PHE A 120 2.94 -27.30 -14.68
N THR A 121 3.49 -27.35 -15.90
CA THR A 121 4.84 -27.86 -16.16
C THR A 121 5.72 -26.79 -16.80
N LEU A 122 7.00 -26.81 -16.44
CA LEU A 122 8.02 -25.99 -17.10
C LEU A 122 8.51 -26.66 -18.38
N ASN A 123 8.66 -25.88 -19.45
CA ASN A 123 9.11 -26.33 -20.76
C ASN A 123 10.05 -25.32 -21.39
N ARG A 124 10.95 -25.79 -22.26
CA ARG A 124 11.60 -24.91 -23.24
C ARG A 124 10.59 -24.63 -24.34
N MET A 125 10.39 -23.35 -24.63
CA MET A 125 9.45 -22.92 -25.64
C MET A 125 10.14 -21.99 -26.64
N SER A 126 9.76 -22.08 -27.91
CA SER A 126 10.25 -21.18 -28.97
C SER A 126 9.12 -20.30 -29.47
N ILE A 127 9.46 -19.08 -29.87
CA ILE A 127 8.51 -18.15 -30.45
C ILE A 127 7.99 -18.67 -31.79
N LYS A 128 6.68 -18.60 -31.99
CA LYS A 128 6.01 -18.98 -33.24
C LYS A 128 5.64 -17.76 -34.07
N ASP A 129 4.84 -16.86 -33.49
CA ASP A 129 4.41 -15.59 -34.09
C ASP A 129 3.81 -14.68 -33.01
N ASN A 130 3.97 -13.35 -33.15
CA ASN A 130 3.36 -12.32 -32.32
C ASN A 130 3.42 -12.61 -30.80
N ASN A 131 4.61 -12.94 -30.29
CA ASN A 131 4.87 -13.32 -28.89
C ASN A 131 4.05 -14.51 -28.37
N LYS A 132 3.61 -15.40 -29.26
CA LYS A 132 3.06 -16.73 -28.92
C LYS A 132 4.16 -17.77 -29.01
N TYR A 133 4.11 -18.75 -28.11
CA TYR A 133 5.14 -19.76 -27.96
C TYR A 133 4.57 -21.17 -28.15
N GLU A 134 5.42 -22.08 -28.60
CA GLU A 134 5.14 -23.52 -28.62
C GLU A 134 6.26 -24.29 -27.92
N VAL A 135 5.90 -25.42 -27.28
CA VAL A 135 6.87 -26.31 -26.67
C VAL A 135 7.75 -26.91 -27.77
N VAL A 136 9.06 -26.85 -27.58
CA VAL A 136 10.01 -27.43 -28.55
C VAL A 136 9.87 -28.95 -28.63
N ALA A 137 10.35 -29.55 -29.73
CA ALA A 137 10.35 -31.01 -29.88
C ALA A 137 11.00 -31.71 -28.67
N ALA A 138 10.46 -32.86 -28.26
CA ALA A 138 10.84 -33.55 -27.01
C ALA A 138 12.36 -33.74 -26.83
N GLY A 139 13.10 -34.07 -27.89
CA GLY A 139 14.56 -34.23 -27.84
C GLY A 139 15.35 -32.94 -27.58
N LYS A 140 14.70 -31.78 -27.65
CA LYS A 140 15.26 -30.44 -27.39
C LYS A 140 14.65 -29.79 -26.14
N ASN A 141 13.69 -30.43 -25.47
CA ASN A 141 12.97 -29.86 -24.34
C ASN A 141 13.81 -29.95 -23.06
N TYR A 142 14.79 -29.06 -22.97
CA TYR A 142 15.68 -28.93 -21.82
C TYR A 142 16.28 -27.52 -21.76
N MET A 143 16.72 -27.13 -20.57
CA MET A 143 17.50 -25.91 -20.35
C MET A 143 18.88 -26.28 -19.80
N GLU A 144 19.91 -25.60 -20.27
CA GLU A 144 21.30 -25.84 -19.84
C GLU A 144 21.78 -24.73 -18.92
N TYR A 145 22.64 -25.08 -17.98
CA TYR A 145 23.13 -24.16 -16.95
C TYR A 145 24.61 -24.41 -16.64
N THR A 146 25.30 -23.36 -16.22
CA THR A 146 26.60 -23.46 -15.54
C THR A 146 26.47 -23.20 -14.05
N TRP A 147 27.30 -23.86 -13.25
CA TRP A 147 27.45 -23.63 -11.80
C TRP A 147 28.92 -23.65 -11.44
N ASP A 148 29.43 -22.56 -10.86
CA ASP A 148 30.83 -22.44 -10.43
C ASP A 148 31.04 -22.69 -8.92
N GLY A 149 29.97 -23.08 -8.20
CA GLY A 149 29.96 -23.19 -6.73
C GLY A 149 29.36 -21.96 -6.03
N SER A 150 29.07 -20.89 -6.77
CA SER A 150 28.46 -19.66 -6.26
C SER A 150 27.35 -19.16 -7.18
N THR A 151 27.61 -19.05 -8.47
CA THR A 151 26.72 -18.46 -9.47
C THR A 151 26.20 -19.51 -10.43
N LEU A 152 24.88 -19.56 -10.57
CA LEU A 152 24.17 -20.35 -11.57
C LEU A 152 23.79 -19.43 -12.74
N THR A 153 24.09 -19.84 -13.97
CA THR A 153 23.74 -19.08 -15.18
C THR A 153 23.07 -19.99 -16.20
N MET A 154 21.92 -19.56 -16.72
CA MET A 154 21.22 -20.23 -17.84
C MET A 154 21.98 -20.01 -19.16
N LEU A 155 22.14 -21.08 -19.94
CA LEU A 155 22.86 -21.08 -21.20
C LEU A 155 21.93 -21.20 -22.41
N GLY A 156 22.37 -20.61 -23.52
CA GLY A 156 21.78 -20.81 -24.85
C GLY A 156 20.42 -20.14 -25.08
N VAL A 157 19.86 -19.47 -24.05
CA VAL A 157 18.56 -18.81 -24.09
C VAL A 157 18.70 -17.40 -23.53
N GLY A 158 19.11 -16.48 -24.40
CA GLY A 158 19.50 -15.10 -24.05
C GLY A 158 18.59 -14.01 -24.62
N SER A 159 17.53 -14.38 -25.34
CA SER A 159 16.52 -13.46 -25.87
C SER A 159 15.13 -14.07 -25.71
N LYS A 160 14.09 -13.27 -25.93
CA LYS A 160 12.70 -13.72 -25.93
C LYS A 160 12.36 -14.76 -27.02
N ASP A 161 13.28 -15.10 -27.92
CA ASP A 161 13.00 -16.06 -29.00
C ASP A 161 12.86 -17.50 -28.48
N GLU A 162 13.50 -17.79 -27.34
CA GLU A 162 13.33 -19.01 -26.58
C GLU A 162 13.15 -18.67 -25.10
N ILE A 163 12.32 -19.41 -24.37
CA ILE A 163 12.04 -19.16 -22.95
C ILE A 163 11.93 -20.45 -22.16
N LEU A 164 12.19 -20.38 -20.85
CA LEU A 164 11.64 -21.30 -19.87
C LEU A 164 10.21 -20.85 -19.55
N GLY A 165 9.22 -21.48 -20.18
CA GLY A 165 7.81 -21.14 -20.03
C GLY A 165 7.03 -22.15 -19.21
N MET A 166 5.90 -21.72 -18.64
CA MET A 166 4.96 -22.59 -17.94
C MET A 166 3.76 -22.91 -18.84
N VAL A 167 3.41 -24.20 -18.95
CA VAL A 167 2.21 -24.64 -19.68
C VAL A 167 1.29 -25.42 -18.76
N ASP A 168 -0.01 -25.29 -19.00
CA ASP A 168 -1.03 -26.08 -18.32
C ASP A 168 -1.11 -27.52 -18.88
N ASN A 169 -2.01 -28.33 -18.33
CA ASN A 169 -2.28 -29.70 -18.78
C ASN A 169 -2.97 -29.77 -20.17
N LYS A 170 -3.37 -28.63 -20.75
CA LYS A 170 -3.83 -28.50 -22.15
C LYS A 170 -2.69 -28.07 -23.09
N ASN A 171 -1.44 -28.01 -22.62
CA ASN A 171 -0.26 -27.50 -23.32
C ASN A 171 -0.40 -26.03 -23.75
N MET A 172 -1.25 -25.25 -23.10
CA MET A 172 -1.36 -23.82 -23.34
C MET A 172 -0.35 -23.08 -22.48
N TRP A 173 0.40 -22.18 -23.11
CA TRP A 173 1.34 -21.31 -22.41
C TRP A 173 0.60 -20.32 -21.52
N GLU A 174 0.99 -20.25 -20.25
CA GLU A 174 0.58 -19.20 -19.33
C GLU A 174 1.39 -17.93 -19.63
N SER A 175 0.83 -17.04 -20.45
CA SER A 175 1.51 -15.87 -21.03
C SER A 175 2.15 -14.92 -20.03
N ARG A 176 1.78 -15.00 -18.74
CA ARG A 176 2.35 -14.24 -17.63
C ARG A 176 3.73 -14.70 -17.20
N TYR A 177 4.15 -15.89 -17.63
CA TYR A 177 5.36 -16.53 -17.10
C TYR A 177 6.26 -17.08 -18.20
N GLY A 178 7.47 -16.54 -18.29
CA GLY A 178 8.46 -16.98 -19.26
C GLY A 178 9.78 -16.28 -19.05
N ASP A 179 10.78 -17.00 -18.54
CA ASP A 179 12.10 -16.46 -18.21
C ASP A 179 13.14 -16.81 -19.28
N TRP A 180 14.09 -15.91 -19.48
CA TRP A 180 15.36 -16.15 -20.17
C TRP A 180 16.49 -15.39 -19.47
N ALA A 181 17.74 -15.67 -19.87
CA ALA A 181 18.93 -15.03 -19.28
C ALA A 181 18.98 -15.10 -17.73
N VAL A 182 18.50 -16.20 -17.15
CA VAL A 182 18.43 -16.38 -15.69
C VAL A 182 19.83 -16.46 -15.08
N THR A 183 20.06 -15.68 -14.03
CA THR A 183 21.24 -15.77 -13.17
C THR A 183 20.81 -15.85 -11.71
N ILE A 184 21.47 -16.71 -10.93
CA ILE A 184 21.24 -16.85 -9.48
C ILE A 184 22.60 -16.85 -8.78
N GLN A 185 22.78 -15.94 -7.83
CA GLN A 185 24.06 -15.77 -7.12
C GLN A 185 23.80 -15.42 -5.65
N PRO A 186 24.77 -15.54 -4.72
CA PRO A 186 24.57 -15.19 -3.33
C PRO A 186 24.35 -13.68 -3.18
N LEU A 187 23.39 -13.27 -2.34
CA LEU A 187 23.34 -11.88 -1.90
C LEU A 187 24.44 -11.64 -0.87
N THR A 188 25.39 -10.76 -1.20
CA THR A 188 26.49 -10.38 -0.29
C THR A 188 26.18 -9.17 0.58
N ASP A 189 25.18 -8.37 0.22
CA ASP A 189 24.78 -7.18 0.96
C ASP A 189 24.15 -7.55 2.30
N LYS A 190 24.43 -6.74 3.31
CA LYS A 190 23.98 -6.97 4.69
C LYS A 190 23.17 -5.79 5.18
N LEU A 191 22.25 -6.08 6.09
CA LEU A 191 21.58 -5.04 6.85
C LEU A 191 22.62 -4.23 7.60
N VAL A 192 22.48 -2.92 7.54
CA VAL A 192 23.26 -2.00 8.35
C VAL A 192 22.73 -2.06 9.78
N THR A 193 23.63 -2.02 10.77
CA THR A 193 23.27 -1.83 12.18
C THR A 193 24.21 -0.79 12.81
N PRO A 194 23.69 0.17 13.59
CA PRO A 194 24.53 1.09 14.34
C PRO A 194 25.27 0.37 15.48
N PRO A 195 26.47 0.82 15.86
CA PRO A 195 27.12 0.37 17.08
C PRO A 195 26.25 0.65 18.32
N ALA A 196 26.32 -0.22 19.33
CA ALA A 196 25.54 -0.07 20.56
C ALA A 196 25.86 1.22 21.34
N SER A 197 27.06 1.78 21.16
CA SER A 197 27.51 3.04 21.76
C SER A 197 27.03 4.30 21.01
N ALA A 198 26.41 4.15 19.84
CA ALA A 198 26.00 5.28 19.03
C ALA A 198 24.97 6.16 19.77
N ALA A 199 25.14 7.47 19.68
CA ALA A 199 24.27 8.44 20.33
C ALA A 199 22.91 8.45 19.64
N LYS A 200 21.85 8.15 20.41
CA LYS A 200 20.47 8.14 19.92
C LYS A 200 19.94 9.55 19.73
N LYS A 201 19.28 9.79 18.60
CA LYS A 201 18.62 11.03 18.21
C LYS A 201 17.30 10.70 17.52
N GLN A 202 16.47 11.71 17.32
CA GLN A 202 15.26 11.60 16.51
C GLN A 202 15.21 12.77 15.54
N TYR A 203 14.55 12.52 14.41
CA TYR A 203 14.25 13.52 13.41
C TYR A 203 12.78 13.41 13.02
N THR A 204 12.15 14.51 12.65
CA THR A 204 10.98 14.44 11.78
C THR A 204 11.46 14.34 10.34
N LEU A 205 10.86 13.42 9.60
CA LEU A 205 11.04 13.22 8.17
C LEU A 205 9.84 13.81 7.45
N THR A 206 10.10 14.68 6.48
CA THR A 206 9.13 15.13 5.48
C THR A 206 9.70 14.93 4.08
N CYS A 207 8.82 14.80 3.10
CA CYS A 207 9.18 14.82 1.69
C CYS A 207 8.07 15.49 0.89
N LYS A 208 8.33 15.79 -0.39
CA LYS A 208 7.35 16.38 -1.28
C LYS A 208 6.12 15.47 -1.40
N GLY A 209 4.92 16.07 -1.33
CA GLY A 209 3.65 15.35 -1.42
C GLY A 209 3.18 14.72 -0.10
N GLU A 210 4.00 14.68 0.95
CA GLU A 210 3.54 14.30 2.29
C GLU A 210 3.00 15.51 3.05
N THR A 211 1.77 15.37 3.57
CA THR A 211 1.08 16.43 4.32
C THR A 211 1.44 16.46 5.80
N SER A 212 2.03 15.39 6.34
CA SER A 212 2.37 15.27 7.76
C SER A 212 3.74 14.63 7.97
N PRO A 213 4.62 15.23 8.78
CA PRO A 213 5.89 14.63 9.13
C PRO A 213 5.76 13.28 9.85
N ARG A 214 6.78 12.43 9.73
CA ARG A 214 6.93 11.18 10.51
C ARG A 214 8.14 11.27 11.42
N ILE A 215 8.03 10.80 12.67
CA ILE A 215 9.21 10.68 13.53
C ILE A 215 10.02 9.45 13.09
N ILE A 216 11.32 9.65 12.90
CA ILE A 216 12.29 8.59 12.62
C ILE A 216 13.36 8.59 13.70
N GLU A 217 13.95 7.41 13.92
CA GLU A 217 15.08 7.26 14.82
C GLU A 217 16.40 7.49 14.08
N ALA A 218 17.37 8.05 14.80
CA ALA A 218 18.74 8.16 14.33
C ALA A 218 19.72 7.67 15.40
N ALA A 219 20.83 7.11 14.95
CA ALA A 219 21.98 6.79 15.79
C ALA A 219 23.24 7.40 15.16
N ILE A 220 24.05 8.08 15.96
CA ILE A 220 25.24 8.81 15.49
C ILE A 220 26.49 8.20 16.12
N ASP A 221 27.43 7.78 15.28
CA ASP A 221 28.75 7.27 15.71
C ASP A 221 29.87 7.93 14.89
N GLY A 222 30.56 8.90 15.49
CA GLY A 222 31.54 9.72 14.80
C GLY A 222 30.93 10.44 13.58
N ASN A 223 31.39 10.07 12.37
CA ASN A 223 30.86 10.59 11.12
C ASN A 223 29.69 9.78 10.57
N ASP A 224 29.41 8.60 11.11
CA ASP A 224 28.34 7.73 10.61
C ASP A 224 27.00 8.08 11.26
N ILE A 225 25.97 8.12 10.42
CA ILE A 225 24.60 8.49 10.78
C ILE A 225 23.71 7.36 10.28
N TYR A 226 23.02 6.71 11.21
CA TYR A 226 22.12 5.62 10.91
C TYR A 226 20.69 6.11 11.08
N LEU A 227 19.81 5.88 10.11
CA LEU A 227 18.40 6.29 10.16
C LEU A 227 17.51 5.07 10.08
N LYS A 228 16.49 4.99 10.94
CA LYS A 228 15.48 3.93 10.98
C LYS A 228 14.09 4.53 10.96
N GLY A 229 13.16 3.92 10.21
CA GLY A 229 11.82 4.46 9.97
C GLY A 229 11.67 5.21 8.65
N ILE A 230 12.67 5.14 7.76
CA ILE A 230 12.61 5.77 6.44
C ILE A 230 11.44 5.20 5.61
N SER A 231 11.31 3.87 5.55
CA SER A 231 10.19 3.21 4.86
C SER A 231 8.88 3.40 5.64
N LYS A 232 7.77 3.58 4.91
CA LYS A 232 6.41 3.53 5.47
C LYS A 232 5.93 2.09 5.64
N SER A 233 6.43 1.17 4.82
CA SER A 233 6.12 -0.25 4.95
C SER A 233 6.45 -0.77 6.35
N LYS A 234 5.46 -1.36 7.02
CA LYS A 234 5.67 -2.01 8.33
C LYS A 234 6.75 -3.09 8.27
N LYS A 235 6.92 -3.75 7.12
CA LYS A 235 7.93 -4.78 6.91
C LYS A 235 9.35 -4.24 7.04
N LEU A 236 9.58 -3.00 6.61
CA LEU A 236 10.91 -2.38 6.53
C LEU A 236 11.09 -1.20 7.49
N ALA A 237 10.08 -0.83 8.27
CA ALA A 237 10.11 0.32 9.17
C ALA A 237 11.25 0.26 10.20
N ASP A 238 11.61 -0.93 10.67
CA ASP A 238 12.67 -1.13 11.67
C ASP A 238 14.09 -1.28 11.10
N ILE A 239 14.25 -1.07 9.79
CA ILE A 239 15.52 -1.28 9.10
C ILE A 239 16.33 0.03 9.04
N TRP A 240 17.64 -0.08 9.30
CA TRP A 240 18.57 1.04 9.26
C TRP A 240 19.13 1.28 7.87
N VAL A 241 19.24 2.55 7.48
CA VAL A 241 20.07 3.03 6.38
C VAL A 241 21.21 3.87 6.93
N LYS A 242 22.37 3.82 6.27
CA LYS A 242 23.58 4.57 6.66
C LYS A 242 23.80 5.79 5.79
N LEU A 243 24.19 6.88 6.43
CA LEU A 243 24.82 8.03 5.82
C LEU A 243 26.18 8.24 6.48
N THR A 244 27.10 8.87 5.77
CA THR A 244 28.39 9.29 6.33
C THR A 244 28.55 10.79 6.12
N LYS A 245 28.91 11.50 7.19
CA LYS A 245 29.16 12.93 7.17
C LYS A 245 30.45 13.25 6.42
N ASP A 246 30.36 14.21 5.52
CA ASP A 246 31.46 14.78 4.75
C ASP A 246 31.36 16.31 4.81
N GLY A 247 32.07 16.91 5.77
CA GLY A 247 31.99 18.35 6.05
C GLY A 247 30.58 18.81 6.43
N ASN A 248 29.98 19.66 5.59
CA ASN A 248 28.61 20.16 5.73
C ASN A 248 27.58 19.30 4.99
N LYS A 249 27.95 18.09 4.55
CA LYS A 249 27.05 17.14 3.89
C LYS A 249 26.95 15.84 4.67
N ALA A 250 25.87 15.09 4.43
CA ALA A 250 25.74 13.68 4.77
C ALA A 250 25.43 12.88 3.50
N VAL A 251 26.16 11.80 3.24
CA VAL A 251 26.08 11.05 1.98
C VAL A 251 25.56 9.65 2.24
N MET A 252 24.49 9.28 1.55
CA MET A 252 23.98 7.91 1.46
C MET A 252 24.45 7.30 0.15
N LEU A 253 25.15 6.17 0.17
CA LEU A 253 25.43 5.41 -1.05
C LEU A 253 24.15 4.70 -1.53
N THR A 254 23.97 4.60 -2.84
CA THR A 254 22.85 3.89 -3.46
C THR A 254 22.94 2.38 -3.18
N ASN A 255 21.82 1.67 -3.36
CA ASN A 255 21.70 0.22 -3.16
C ASN A 255 22.04 -0.28 -1.74
N GLN A 256 21.56 0.40 -0.71
CA GLN A 256 21.64 -0.15 0.65
C GLN A 256 20.55 -1.20 0.88
N TYR A 257 20.97 -2.39 1.32
CA TYR A 257 20.06 -3.52 1.50
C TYR A 257 19.10 -3.31 2.68
N LEU A 258 17.81 -3.53 2.44
CA LEU A 258 16.76 -3.33 3.43
C LEU A 258 16.15 -4.64 3.94
N GLY A 259 16.47 -5.78 3.34
CA GLY A 259 15.88 -7.07 3.71
C GLY A 259 15.03 -7.67 2.60
N LYS A 260 14.14 -8.59 2.96
CA LYS A 260 13.21 -9.26 2.04
C LYS A 260 11.82 -8.67 2.18
N ALA A 261 11.14 -8.46 1.06
CA ALA A 261 9.77 -7.92 1.02
C ALA A 261 8.99 -8.47 -0.17
N VAL A 262 7.66 -8.36 -0.10
CA VAL A 262 6.74 -8.56 -1.23
C VAL A 262 6.16 -7.22 -1.65
N LYS A 263 5.57 -7.12 -2.85
CA LYS A 263 5.03 -5.84 -3.34
C LYS A 263 3.83 -5.35 -2.52
N GLU A 264 3.05 -6.28 -1.97
CA GLU A 264 1.92 -6.00 -1.08
C GLU A 264 2.35 -5.37 0.26
N ASP A 265 3.64 -5.41 0.62
CA ASP A 265 4.15 -4.69 1.78
C ASP A 265 4.14 -3.16 1.57
N PHE A 266 3.97 -2.69 0.33
CA PHE A 266 3.97 -1.27 -0.07
C PHE A 266 2.68 -0.85 -0.74
N LEU A 267 2.10 -1.73 -1.56
CA LEU A 267 0.91 -1.47 -2.35
C LEU A 267 -0.30 -2.17 -1.75
N LYS A 268 -1.47 -1.52 -1.80
CA LYS A 268 -2.72 -2.12 -1.30
C LYS A 268 -3.08 -3.43 -2.02
N TYR A 269 -2.75 -3.52 -3.30
CA TYR A 269 -2.99 -4.70 -4.14
C TYR A 269 -1.80 -4.90 -5.06
N SER A 270 -1.25 -6.11 -5.09
CA SER A 270 -0.39 -6.60 -6.16
C SER A 270 -0.83 -7.99 -6.58
N SER A 271 -0.38 -8.41 -7.76
CA SER A 271 -0.67 -9.74 -8.31
C SER A 271 0.59 -10.56 -8.53
N ASP A 272 1.72 -10.05 -8.04
CA ASP A 272 3.02 -10.69 -8.07
C ASP A 272 3.36 -11.17 -6.66
N PRO A 273 3.14 -12.45 -6.36
CA PRO A 273 3.32 -13.01 -5.02
C PRO A 273 4.79 -13.33 -4.70
N SER A 274 5.73 -12.86 -5.52
CA SER A 274 7.15 -13.18 -5.39
C SER A 274 7.78 -12.38 -4.25
N GLU A 275 8.71 -13.02 -3.53
CA GLU A 275 9.54 -12.36 -2.54
C GLU A 275 10.80 -11.80 -3.22
N TYR A 276 11.19 -10.59 -2.84
CA TYR A 276 12.33 -9.86 -3.39
C TYR A 276 13.28 -9.40 -2.28
N HIS A 277 14.53 -9.17 -2.67
CA HIS A 277 15.47 -8.37 -1.91
C HIS A 277 15.20 -6.89 -2.18
N ALA A 278 14.87 -6.13 -1.13
CA ALA A 278 14.57 -4.70 -1.22
C ALA A 278 15.80 -3.83 -0.92
N PHE A 279 15.90 -2.68 -1.60
CA PHE A 279 17.01 -1.75 -1.47
C PHE A 279 16.54 -0.29 -1.39
N ALA A 280 17.28 0.51 -0.63
CA ALA A 280 17.23 1.97 -0.67
C ALA A 280 18.20 2.46 -1.75
N ALA A 281 17.67 3.15 -2.77
CA ALA A 281 18.42 3.59 -3.93
C ALA A 281 18.24 5.09 -4.20
N ALA A 282 19.33 5.74 -4.60
CA ALA A 282 19.36 7.16 -4.91
C ALA A 282 19.08 7.40 -6.40
N TYR A 283 18.30 8.44 -6.68
CA TYR A 283 17.92 8.83 -8.05
C TYR A 283 18.03 10.35 -8.20
N ASN A 284 18.50 10.81 -9.36
CA ASN A 284 18.51 12.23 -9.71
C ASN A 284 17.09 12.72 -10.10
N ASP A 285 16.31 11.84 -10.73
CA ASP A 285 14.94 12.09 -11.16
C ASP A 285 14.17 10.75 -11.24
N ALA A 286 12.95 10.76 -11.79
CA ALA A 286 12.10 9.57 -11.81
C ALA A 286 12.73 8.33 -12.47
N THR A 287 13.65 8.50 -13.42
CA THR A 287 14.24 7.39 -14.21
C THR A 287 15.77 7.36 -14.18
N THR A 288 16.45 8.42 -13.74
CA THR A 288 17.91 8.50 -13.71
C THR A 288 18.47 8.11 -12.35
N ILE A 289 19.19 6.99 -12.29
CA ILE A 289 19.86 6.50 -11.07
C ILE A 289 21.02 7.44 -10.69
N ALA A 290 21.22 7.63 -9.39
CA ALA A 290 22.38 8.30 -8.82
C ALA A 290 23.23 7.30 -8.01
N GLU A 291 24.54 7.51 -7.99
CA GLU A 291 25.45 6.68 -7.17
C GLU A 291 25.29 6.95 -5.67
N LYS A 292 24.80 8.14 -5.33
CA LYS A 292 24.62 8.61 -3.96
C LYS A 292 23.50 9.64 -3.85
N LEU A 293 22.95 9.73 -2.64
CA LEU A 293 22.06 10.79 -2.20
C LEU A 293 22.82 11.70 -1.23
N GLU A 294 22.93 12.98 -1.55
CA GLU A 294 23.65 13.96 -0.72
C GLU A 294 22.65 14.85 0.00
N PHE A 295 22.78 14.93 1.32
CA PHE A 295 22.05 15.87 2.14
C PHE A 295 22.96 17.03 2.52
N ASN A 296 22.51 18.25 2.30
CA ASN A 296 23.10 19.43 2.90
C ASN A 296 22.71 19.49 4.38
N ILE A 297 23.67 19.75 5.26
CA ILE A 297 23.44 19.91 6.70
C ILE A 297 23.43 21.40 7.00
N ASN A 298 22.31 21.90 7.51
CA ASN A 298 22.22 23.25 8.03
C ASN A 298 22.97 23.33 9.37
N SER A 299 24.03 24.14 9.44
CA SER A 299 24.86 24.26 10.65
C SER A 299 24.15 24.94 11.83
N THR A 300 23.11 25.73 11.56
CA THR A 300 22.34 26.44 12.59
C THR A 300 21.24 25.57 13.17
N THR A 301 20.47 24.88 12.32
CA THR A 301 19.29 24.09 12.76
C THR A 301 19.59 22.61 12.94
N GLY A 302 20.69 22.11 12.36
CA GLY A 302 20.98 20.68 12.29
C GLY A 302 20.09 19.90 11.32
N ALA A 303 19.28 20.59 10.50
CA ALA A 303 18.40 19.96 9.52
C ALA A 303 19.14 19.48 8.28
N PHE A 304 18.70 18.35 7.72
CA PHE A 304 19.30 17.70 6.55
C PHE A 304 18.33 17.88 5.40
N THR A 305 18.80 18.38 4.25
CA THR A 305 17.94 18.59 3.07
C THR A 305 18.63 18.03 1.83
N ASN A 306 17.88 17.43 0.93
CA ASN A 306 18.35 17.08 -0.40
C ASN A 306 17.33 17.50 -1.47
N ASP A 307 17.76 17.52 -2.71
CA ASP A 307 17.01 17.94 -3.90
C ASP A 307 16.79 16.78 -4.89
N LYS A 308 16.91 15.54 -4.40
CA LYS A 308 16.90 14.31 -5.18
C LYS A 308 15.84 13.34 -4.63
N ILE A 309 15.82 12.12 -5.17
CA ILE A 309 14.82 11.11 -4.83
C ILE A 309 15.50 9.93 -4.14
N LEU A 310 15.01 9.56 -2.97
CA LEU A 310 15.23 8.25 -2.38
C LEU A 310 14.09 7.32 -2.80
N LYS A 311 14.41 6.20 -3.44
CA LYS A 311 13.43 5.16 -3.78
C LYS A 311 13.67 3.92 -2.94
N ILE A 312 12.59 3.27 -2.51
CA ILE A 312 12.63 1.86 -2.08
C ILE A 312 12.22 1.02 -3.26
N ILE A 313 13.09 0.10 -3.66
CA ILE A 313 12.93 -0.70 -4.87
C ILE A 313 13.16 -2.19 -4.58
N MET A 314 12.59 -3.03 -5.44
CA MET A 314 12.93 -4.45 -5.50
C MET A 314 14.14 -4.67 -6.41
N GLY A 315 15.10 -5.45 -5.94
CA GLY A 315 16.40 -5.61 -6.59
C GLY A 315 17.26 -4.35 -6.53
N LYS A 316 18.53 -4.50 -6.91
CA LYS A 316 19.46 -3.36 -6.98
C LYS A 316 19.10 -2.45 -8.13
N SER A 317 19.12 -1.13 -7.91
CA SER A 317 19.00 -0.16 -8.99
C SER A 317 20.19 -0.32 -9.93
N SER A 318 19.92 -0.44 -11.23
CA SER A 318 20.94 -0.49 -12.27
C SER A 318 20.35 0.02 -13.58
N ALA A 319 21.18 0.25 -14.61
CA ALA A 319 20.67 0.60 -15.93
C ALA A 319 19.66 -0.42 -16.50
N LYS A 320 19.67 -1.67 -16.01
CA LYS A 320 18.71 -2.72 -16.37
C LYS A 320 17.52 -2.82 -15.41
N ASN A 321 17.64 -2.29 -14.20
CA ASN A 321 16.59 -2.27 -13.20
C ASN A 321 16.30 -0.83 -12.78
N ILE A 322 15.49 -0.16 -13.61
CA ILE A 322 14.85 1.10 -13.31
C ILE A 322 13.36 0.78 -13.16
N PRO A 323 12.88 0.52 -11.93
CA PRO A 323 11.50 0.12 -11.72
C PRO A 323 10.54 1.17 -12.27
N THR A 324 9.55 0.70 -13.04
CA THR A 324 8.44 1.53 -13.54
C THR A 324 7.29 1.62 -12.54
N GLU A 325 7.25 0.70 -11.59
CA GLU A 325 6.30 0.67 -10.48
C GLU A 325 6.89 1.43 -9.28
N ASP A 326 6.14 2.43 -8.83
CA ASP A 326 6.50 3.27 -7.70
C ASP A 326 6.05 2.62 -6.39
N LEU A 327 6.98 2.01 -5.64
CA LEU A 327 6.69 1.43 -4.32
C LEU A 327 6.69 2.50 -3.23
N GLU A 328 7.87 3.08 -2.94
CA GLU A 328 7.99 4.29 -2.13
C GLU A 328 8.99 5.24 -2.80
N ASN A 329 8.55 6.48 -2.99
CA ASN A 329 9.35 7.57 -3.53
C ASN A 329 9.34 8.74 -2.55
N LEU A 330 10.53 9.11 -2.10
CA LEU A 330 10.74 10.17 -1.12
C LEU A 330 11.55 11.27 -1.81
N GLU A 331 10.85 12.18 -2.50
CA GLU A 331 11.44 13.31 -3.21
C GLU A 331 11.68 14.48 -2.25
N ASN A 332 12.85 15.11 -2.32
CA ASN A 332 13.22 16.27 -1.50
C ASN A 332 13.09 16.00 0.01
N LEU A 333 13.65 14.87 0.47
CA LEU A 333 13.63 14.54 1.89
C LEU A 333 14.26 15.64 2.75
N VAL A 334 13.54 16.02 3.79
CA VAL A 334 14.01 16.92 4.85
C VAL A 334 13.94 16.17 6.17
N LEU A 335 15.08 16.11 6.88
CA LEU A 335 15.17 15.59 8.24
C LEU A 335 15.39 16.76 9.18
N THR A 336 14.43 17.05 10.05
CA THR A 336 14.55 18.14 11.03
C THR A 336 14.77 17.52 12.41
N PRO A 337 15.81 17.92 13.18
CA PRO A 337 16.01 17.41 14.53
C PRO A 337 14.74 17.50 15.36
N TYR A 338 14.38 16.39 15.98
CA TYR A 338 13.18 16.29 16.79
C TYR A 338 13.54 16.03 18.25
N GLN A 339 12.87 16.75 19.12
CA GLN A 339 12.92 16.53 20.56
C GLN A 339 11.49 16.46 21.07
N GLN A 340 11.15 15.32 21.64
CA GLN A 340 9.91 15.13 22.38
C GLN A 340 9.88 16.12 23.56
N LYS A 341 8.77 16.84 23.71
CA LYS A 341 8.57 17.76 24.83
C LYS A 341 7.09 17.86 25.21
N ALA A 342 6.84 18.08 26.49
CA ALA A 342 5.53 18.51 26.98
C ALA A 342 5.07 19.78 26.27
N ALA A 343 3.86 19.77 25.71
CA ALA A 343 3.33 20.92 24.98
C ALA A 343 1.80 20.88 24.87
N LYS A 344 1.19 22.07 24.82
CA LYS A 344 -0.26 22.25 24.63
C LYS A 344 -0.61 22.14 23.14
N PRO A 345 -1.45 21.19 22.70
CA PRO A 345 -1.88 21.10 21.31
C PRO A 345 -2.57 22.37 20.80
N GLU A 346 -2.45 22.64 19.49
CA GLU A 346 -3.22 23.69 18.81
C GLU A 346 -4.73 23.37 18.90
N THR A 347 -5.55 24.40 19.10
CA THR A 347 -7.01 24.29 19.09
C THR A 347 -7.51 23.89 17.71
N PRO A 348 -8.40 22.89 17.60
CA PRO A 348 -9.01 22.51 16.33
C PRO A 348 -9.76 23.67 15.67
N LYS A 349 -9.82 23.66 14.35
CA LYS A 349 -10.57 24.68 13.58
C LYS A 349 -11.85 24.08 13.04
N LEU A 350 -12.98 24.74 13.30
CA LEU A 350 -14.26 24.31 12.74
C LEU A 350 -14.19 24.32 11.21
N HIS A 351 -14.70 23.25 10.60
CA HIS A 351 -15.09 23.29 9.19
C HIS A 351 -16.59 23.57 9.10
N TYR A 352 -17.42 22.67 9.64
CA TYR A 352 -18.86 22.87 9.79
C TYR A 352 -19.44 21.93 10.84
N CYS A 353 -20.64 22.25 11.32
CA CYS A 353 -21.42 21.38 12.19
C CYS A 353 -22.90 21.47 11.81
N SER A 354 -23.45 20.44 11.19
CA SER A 354 -24.82 20.47 10.68
C SER A 354 -25.58 19.17 10.88
N ALA A 355 -26.89 19.27 10.99
CA ALA A 355 -27.83 18.16 11.06
C ALA A 355 -28.57 18.02 9.73
N VAL A 356 -28.59 16.81 9.17
CA VAL A 356 -29.27 16.48 7.92
C VAL A 356 -30.16 15.27 8.14
N GLU A 357 -31.41 15.35 7.71
CA GLU A 357 -32.35 14.24 7.72
C GLU A 357 -32.05 13.26 6.57
N SER A 358 -32.22 11.98 6.83
CA SER A 358 -32.22 10.95 5.80
C SER A 358 -33.38 11.19 4.82
N TYR A 359 -33.24 10.69 3.60
CA TYR A 359 -34.25 10.89 2.55
C TYR A 359 -35.65 10.36 2.94
N ASP A 360 -35.69 9.29 3.73
CA ASP A 360 -36.91 8.67 4.26
C ASP A 360 -37.36 9.27 5.60
N TYR A 361 -36.69 10.32 6.09
CA TYR A 361 -36.95 11.01 7.36
C TYR A 361 -36.91 10.10 8.59
N SER A 362 -36.28 8.93 8.49
CA SER A 362 -36.18 7.96 9.59
C SER A 362 -35.05 8.28 10.56
N MET A 363 -34.07 9.09 10.14
CA MET A 363 -32.88 9.38 10.92
C MET A 363 -32.33 10.78 10.63
N THR A 364 -31.95 11.52 11.68
CA THR A 364 -31.15 12.74 11.54
C THR A 364 -29.70 12.40 11.82
N THR A 365 -28.81 12.73 10.88
CA THR A 365 -27.35 12.61 11.07
C THR A 365 -26.79 13.99 11.34
N ILE A 366 -26.12 14.15 12.48
CA ILE A 366 -25.31 15.34 12.77
C ILE A 366 -23.88 15.05 12.34
N THR A 367 -23.31 15.91 11.51
CA THR A 367 -21.90 15.84 11.11
C THR A 367 -21.15 17.01 11.73
N LEU A 368 -20.15 16.69 12.56
CA LEU A 368 -19.13 17.64 13.00
C LEU A 368 -17.86 17.43 12.19
N ALA A 369 -17.50 18.41 11.37
CA ALA A 369 -16.26 18.44 10.61
C ALA A 369 -15.33 19.52 11.16
N PHE A 370 -14.06 19.16 11.38
CA PHE A 370 -13.04 20.08 11.90
C PHE A 370 -11.65 19.71 11.40
N TYR A 371 -10.76 20.69 11.35
CA TYR A 371 -9.35 20.52 11.01
C TYR A 371 -8.50 20.44 12.26
N VAL A 372 -7.54 19.53 12.26
CA VAL A 372 -6.57 19.31 13.35
C VAL A 372 -5.15 19.40 12.83
N LYS A 373 -4.21 19.79 13.69
CA LYS A 373 -2.78 19.64 13.43
C LYS A 373 -2.13 18.82 14.53
N ASN A 374 -1.11 18.06 14.17
CA ASN A 374 -0.18 17.43 15.10
C ASN A 374 0.91 18.43 15.51
N ALA A 375 0.48 19.57 16.06
CA ALA A 375 1.36 20.64 16.48
C ALA A 375 0.86 21.29 17.78
N ASP A 376 1.78 21.91 18.51
CA ASP A 376 1.46 22.78 19.63
C ASP A 376 1.02 24.18 19.17
N VAL A 377 0.62 25.02 20.12
CA VAL A 377 0.18 26.41 19.87
C VAL A 377 1.24 27.28 19.19
N ASP A 378 2.52 26.90 19.27
CA ASP A 378 3.65 27.60 18.63
C ASP A 378 4.01 26.99 17.27
N GLY A 379 3.30 25.95 16.83
CA GLY A 379 3.54 25.24 15.57
C GLY A 379 4.63 24.18 15.64
N ASN A 380 5.13 23.81 16.83
CA ASN A 380 6.08 22.71 16.95
C ASN A 380 5.37 21.37 16.79
N TYR A 381 5.99 20.45 16.04
CA TYR A 381 5.44 19.13 15.81
C TYR A 381 5.25 18.32 17.10
N LEU A 382 4.11 17.65 17.22
CA LEU A 382 3.78 16.72 18.30
C LEU A 382 3.63 15.30 17.74
N ASP A 383 4.13 14.32 18.48
CA ASP A 383 3.98 12.91 18.12
C ASP A 383 2.50 12.52 18.12
N PRO A 384 1.89 12.20 16.95
CA PRO A 384 0.48 11.84 16.88
C PRO A 384 0.16 10.53 17.60
N ALA A 385 1.14 9.65 17.87
CA ALA A 385 0.92 8.44 18.66
C ALA A 385 0.59 8.72 20.14
N LYS A 386 0.93 9.93 20.60
CA LYS A 386 0.64 10.44 21.95
C LYS A 386 -0.51 11.45 21.97
N MET A 387 -1.19 11.62 20.84
CA MET A 387 -2.32 12.54 20.71
C MET A 387 -3.64 11.78 20.57
N TYR A 388 -4.69 12.35 21.16
CA TYR A 388 -6.06 11.94 20.96
C TYR A 388 -6.99 13.16 21.08
N TYR A 389 -8.28 12.98 20.84
CA TYR A 389 -9.26 14.02 21.10
C TYR A 389 -10.48 13.47 21.83
N ASN A 390 -11.10 14.35 22.63
CA ASN A 390 -12.35 14.09 23.31
C ASN A 390 -13.45 14.97 22.72
N VAL A 391 -14.66 14.45 22.70
CA VAL A 391 -15.87 15.17 22.27
C VAL A 391 -16.77 15.36 23.48
N TYR A 392 -17.43 16.51 23.58
CA TYR A 392 -18.38 16.83 24.65
C TYR A 392 -19.70 17.31 24.03
N ILE A 393 -20.82 16.84 24.58
CA ILE A 393 -22.17 17.23 24.17
C ILE A 393 -22.72 18.27 25.14
N GLY A 394 -23.24 19.39 24.61
CA GLY A 394 -23.82 20.45 25.42
C GLY A 394 -22.77 21.13 26.31
N ASP A 395 -23.07 21.20 27.60
CA ASP A 395 -22.20 21.74 28.66
C ASP A 395 -21.65 20.63 29.58
N ASN A 396 -21.70 19.36 29.13
CA ASN A 396 -21.22 18.24 29.92
C ASN A 396 -19.71 18.31 30.13
N THR A 397 -19.25 17.96 31.33
CA THR A 397 -17.82 17.91 31.69
C THR A 397 -17.17 16.57 31.40
N GLU A 398 -17.97 15.51 31.17
CA GLU A 398 -17.48 14.18 30.81
C GLU A 398 -17.47 14.00 29.29
N PRO A 399 -16.43 13.38 28.72
CA PRO A 399 -16.38 13.07 27.30
C PRO A 399 -17.54 12.16 26.87
N PHE A 400 -18.06 12.40 25.66
CA PHE A 400 -18.98 11.51 24.98
C PHE A 400 -18.30 10.17 24.66
N GLU A 401 -18.97 9.08 25.03
CA GLU A 401 -18.52 7.72 24.76
C GLU A 401 -19.13 7.21 23.44
N PHE A 402 -18.27 6.97 22.46
CA PHE A 402 -18.64 6.29 21.23
C PHE A 402 -18.78 4.80 21.52
N LYS A 403 -20.02 4.31 21.58
CA LYS A 403 -20.32 2.91 21.85
C LYS A 403 -20.38 2.09 20.58
N LYS A 404 -19.68 0.96 20.56
CA LYS A 404 -19.67 0.02 19.45
C LYS A 404 -21.05 -0.55 19.12
N SER A 405 -21.94 -0.60 20.11
CA SER A 405 -23.34 -1.00 19.91
C SER A 405 -24.12 -0.03 19.03
N GLN A 406 -23.66 1.22 18.90
CA GLN A 406 -24.26 2.26 18.08
C GLN A 406 -23.42 2.56 16.82
N TYR A 407 -22.09 2.57 16.96
CA TYR A 407 -21.14 2.82 15.89
C TYR A 407 -20.45 1.51 15.50
N PHE A 408 -21.08 0.73 14.62
CA PHE A 408 -20.74 -0.68 14.38
C PHE A 408 -19.31 -0.92 13.87
N TYR A 409 -18.69 0.06 13.21
CA TYR A 409 -17.38 -0.08 12.59
C TYR A 409 -16.21 0.33 13.49
N ILE A 410 -16.46 0.84 14.69
CA ILE A 410 -15.40 1.11 15.66
C ILE A 410 -14.90 -0.20 16.30
N ASP A 411 -13.67 -0.17 16.80
CA ASP A 411 -13.05 -1.39 17.35
C ASP A 411 -13.61 -1.77 18.72
N ASN A 412 -13.75 -0.79 19.61
CA ASN A 412 -14.24 -0.90 20.98
C ASN A 412 -14.91 0.42 21.40
N ASP A 413 -15.67 0.41 22.50
CA ASP A 413 -16.17 1.63 23.11
C ASP A 413 -15.00 2.57 23.42
N MET A 414 -15.14 3.87 23.12
CA MET A 414 -14.05 4.83 23.31
C MET A 414 -14.53 6.24 23.62
N ILE A 415 -13.82 6.89 24.55
CA ILE A 415 -13.92 8.34 24.84
C ILE A 415 -12.71 9.13 24.30
N ASN A 416 -11.55 8.47 24.24
CA ASN A 416 -10.30 9.05 23.76
C ASN A 416 -10.10 8.56 22.33
N ILE A 417 -10.46 9.37 21.34
CA ILE A 417 -10.31 8.99 19.94
C ILE A 417 -8.87 9.26 19.53
N PRO A 418 -8.05 8.24 19.18
CA PRO A 418 -6.67 8.46 18.80
C PRO A 418 -6.56 9.43 17.60
N PHE A 419 -5.50 10.24 17.55
CA PHE A 419 -5.36 11.32 16.56
C PHE A 419 -5.51 10.86 15.10
N ASN A 420 -4.98 9.67 14.79
CA ASN A 420 -5.02 9.04 13.46
C ASN A 420 -6.09 7.93 13.35
N TYR A 421 -7.08 7.91 14.26
CA TYR A 421 -8.13 6.90 14.21
C TYR A 421 -9.20 7.22 13.17
N GLN A 422 -9.52 6.22 12.35
CA GLN A 422 -10.74 6.12 11.57
C GLN A 422 -11.37 4.77 11.83
N ASP A 423 -12.70 4.68 11.73
CA ASP A 423 -13.36 3.38 11.80
C ASP A 423 -13.04 2.51 10.56
N LYS A 424 -13.42 1.23 10.61
CA LYS A 424 -13.11 0.24 9.56
C LYS A 424 -13.62 0.58 8.17
N LYS A 425 -14.65 1.41 8.07
CA LYS A 425 -15.27 1.83 6.81
C LYS A 425 -15.00 3.30 6.47
N ASN A 426 -14.34 4.03 7.37
CA ASN A 426 -14.19 5.48 7.30
C ASN A 426 -15.58 6.15 7.14
N GLU A 427 -16.56 5.72 7.96
CA GLU A 427 -17.97 6.10 7.84
C GLU A 427 -18.43 7.09 8.93
N ASP A 428 -18.28 6.75 10.21
CA ASP A 428 -18.73 7.52 11.38
C ASP A 428 -17.64 8.39 11.97
N ILE A 429 -16.44 7.81 12.12
CA ILE A 429 -15.23 8.50 12.54
C ILE A 429 -14.28 8.48 11.35
N LYS A 430 -14.22 9.62 10.66
CA LYS A 430 -13.54 9.74 9.38
C LYS A 430 -12.27 10.58 9.47
N ILE A 431 -11.28 10.18 8.68
CA ILE A 431 -10.10 10.99 8.38
C ILE A 431 -10.05 11.26 6.88
N ALA A 432 -9.82 12.53 6.55
CA ALA A 432 -9.42 12.98 5.23
C ALA A 432 -8.32 14.04 5.41
N ASP A 433 -7.07 13.65 5.21
CA ASP A 433 -5.90 14.49 5.51
C ASP A 433 -5.92 15.06 6.95
N ASP A 434 -5.92 16.37 7.09
CA ASP A 434 -5.99 17.09 8.38
C ASP A 434 -7.43 17.28 8.89
N GLN A 435 -8.43 16.88 8.12
CA GLN A 435 -9.83 16.93 8.51
C GLN A 435 -10.25 15.67 9.29
N ARG A 436 -11.09 15.89 10.30
CA ARG A 436 -11.85 14.88 11.04
C ARG A 436 -13.33 15.12 10.80
N LEU A 437 -14.08 14.04 10.57
CA LEU A 437 -15.54 14.10 10.51
C LEU A 437 -16.11 13.08 11.48
N LEU A 438 -17.03 13.53 12.33
CA LEU A 438 -17.73 12.71 13.31
C LEU A 438 -19.22 12.75 13.04
N HIS A 439 -19.85 11.59 12.96
CA HIS A 439 -21.29 11.44 12.86
C HIS A 439 -21.95 11.13 14.19
N PHE A 440 -23.13 11.72 14.42
CA PHE A 440 -23.97 11.45 15.59
C PHE A 440 -25.41 11.23 15.16
N TYR A 441 -26.10 10.33 15.87
CA TYR A 441 -27.46 9.90 15.55
C TYR A 441 -28.49 10.29 16.62
N ASP A 442 -28.21 11.38 17.34
CA ASP A 442 -29.10 11.96 18.34
C ASP A 442 -29.45 13.40 17.93
N SER A 443 -30.68 13.58 17.44
CA SER A 443 -31.18 14.87 16.97
C SER A 443 -31.36 15.91 18.07
N SER A 444 -31.25 15.53 19.35
CA SER A 444 -31.33 16.46 20.49
C SER A 444 -30.04 17.25 20.74
N ILE A 445 -28.91 16.84 20.15
CA ILE A 445 -27.61 17.50 20.31
C ILE A 445 -27.63 18.90 19.67
N LYS A 446 -27.60 19.96 20.48
CA LYS A 446 -27.56 21.35 19.99
C LYS A 446 -26.16 21.98 19.94
N LYS A 447 -25.22 21.41 20.69
CA LYS A 447 -23.89 21.97 20.89
C LYS A 447 -22.88 20.84 21.03
N LEU A 448 -21.74 20.99 20.36
CA LEU A 448 -20.62 20.07 20.41
C LEU A 448 -19.34 20.82 20.73
N SER A 449 -18.46 20.18 21.50
CA SER A 449 -17.10 20.67 21.73
C SER A 449 -16.06 19.57 21.49
N VAL A 450 -14.89 19.94 21.00
CA VAL A 450 -13.74 19.05 20.78
C VAL A 450 -12.52 19.61 21.50
N VAL A 451 -11.81 18.76 22.22
CA VAL A 451 -10.55 19.10 22.89
C VAL A 451 -9.47 18.13 22.42
N MET A 452 -8.38 18.66 21.89
CA MET A 452 -7.18 17.87 21.60
C MET A 452 -6.42 17.63 22.89
N VAL A 453 -5.91 16.42 23.07
CA VAL A 453 -5.09 16.05 24.22
C VAL A 453 -3.80 15.41 23.74
N TYR A 454 -2.70 15.79 24.38
CA TYR A 454 -1.40 15.19 24.20
C TYR A 454 -0.86 14.70 25.54
N GLU A 455 -0.32 13.48 25.54
CA GLU A 455 0.24 12.85 26.74
C GLU A 455 1.76 12.74 26.66
N GLU A 456 2.43 13.32 27.66
CA GLU A 456 3.88 13.21 27.81
C GLU A 456 4.23 12.98 29.29
N ASP A 457 5.09 12.00 29.56
CA ASP A 457 5.52 11.62 30.92
C ASP A 457 4.35 11.42 31.91
N GLY A 458 3.25 10.82 31.44
CA GLY A 458 2.04 10.57 32.24
C GLY A 458 1.22 11.82 32.58
N LYS A 459 1.54 12.98 31.99
CA LYS A 459 0.77 14.22 32.11
C LYS A 459 -0.01 14.52 30.85
N LYS A 460 -1.22 15.07 31.02
CA LYS A 460 -2.11 15.49 29.93
C LYS A 460 -1.98 17.00 29.68
N TYR A 461 -1.88 17.36 28.41
CA TYR A 461 -1.89 18.73 27.94
C TYR A 461 -3.03 18.88 26.94
N SER A 462 -3.97 19.77 27.25
CA SER A 462 -5.21 19.92 26.46
C SER A 462 -5.23 21.24 25.72
N SER A 463 -5.69 21.26 24.48
CA SER A 463 -5.97 22.49 23.74
C SER A 463 -7.07 23.31 24.41
N ASP A 464 -7.26 24.56 23.96
CA ASP A 464 -8.56 25.19 24.20
C ASP A 464 -9.66 24.42 23.43
N PRO A 465 -10.91 24.41 23.90
CA PRO A 465 -11.98 23.69 23.23
C PRO A 465 -12.37 24.40 21.93
N LEU A 466 -12.54 23.62 20.85
CA LEU A 466 -13.36 24.04 19.72
C LEU A 466 -14.82 23.81 20.12
N THR A 467 -15.64 24.85 20.23
CA THR A 467 -17.07 24.75 20.56
C THR A 467 -17.92 25.31 19.43
N THR A 468 -18.99 24.62 19.04
CA THR A 468 -19.92 25.04 17.99
C THR A 468 -21.35 24.63 18.29
N GLU A 469 -22.30 25.40 17.77
CA GLU A 469 -23.72 25.00 17.69
C GLU A 469 -23.96 24.14 16.44
N VAL A 470 -24.98 23.28 16.51
CA VAL A 470 -25.41 22.44 15.40
C VAL A 470 -26.40 23.21 14.54
N ILE A 471 -26.10 23.36 13.25
CA ILE A 471 -27.01 24.00 12.29
C ILE A 471 -27.98 22.96 11.75
N TYR A 472 -29.27 23.09 12.04
CA TYR A 472 -30.32 22.25 11.46
C TYR A 472 -30.79 22.89 10.15
N THR A 473 -30.76 22.14 9.05
CA THR A 473 -31.32 22.63 7.78
C THR A 473 -32.85 22.54 7.81
N GLY A 474 -33.45 23.51 8.52
CA GLY A 474 -34.86 23.84 8.57
C GLY A 474 -34.94 25.33 8.95
N ILE A 475 -35.90 26.09 8.40
CA ILE A 475 -36.01 27.53 8.65
C ILE A 475 -36.23 27.77 10.15
N GLU A 476 -35.16 28.10 10.90
CA GLU A 476 -35.29 28.50 12.31
C GLU A 476 -35.39 30.03 12.49
N ASN A 477 -35.29 30.83 11.43
CA ASN A 477 -35.43 32.28 11.53
C ASN A 477 -36.22 32.88 10.36
N ALA A 478 -37.53 32.61 10.30
CA ALA A 478 -38.45 33.57 9.73
C ALA A 478 -38.89 34.49 10.89
N THR A 479 -38.30 35.68 11.01
CA THR A 479 -38.85 36.74 11.86
C THR A 479 -40.28 37.02 11.41
N VAL A 480 -41.27 36.51 12.15
CA VAL A 480 -42.66 36.95 12.03
C VAL A 480 -42.69 38.35 12.61
N ASN A 481 -42.82 39.34 11.74
CA ASN A 481 -43.00 40.72 12.17
C ASN A 481 -44.43 40.84 12.73
N ASP A 482 -44.58 40.95 14.06
CA ASP A 482 -45.87 41.01 14.78
C ASP A 482 -46.70 42.27 14.49
N ASN A 483 -46.23 43.15 13.60
CA ASN A 483 -47.02 44.26 13.09
C ASN A 483 -48.04 43.73 12.06
N ALA A 484 -49.20 43.32 12.55
CA ALA A 484 -50.31 42.83 11.72
C ALA A 484 -50.76 43.90 10.72
N THR A 485 -50.28 43.82 9.47
CA THR A 485 -50.78 44.65 8.37
C THR A 485 -51.90 43.89 7.67
N GLU A 486 -53.13 44.38 7.76
CA GLU A 486 -54.27 43.76 7.08
C GLU A 486 -54.29 44.13 5.59
N LYS A 487 -54.56 43.15 4.73
CA LYS A 487 -54.88 43.34 3.31
C LYS A 487 -56.30 42.88 3.04
N TYR A 488 -57.05 43.66 2.27
CA TYR A 488 -58.46 43.42 1.96
C TYR A 488 -58.61 42.85 0.55
N TYR A 489 -59.57 41.95 0.37
CA TYR A 489 -59.86 41.31 -0.91
C TYR A 489 -61.37 41.19 -1.12
N SER A 490 -61.82 41.23 -2.38
CA SER A 490 -63.17 40.83 -2.75
C SER A 490 -63.33 39.31 -2.63
N VAL A 491 -64.57 38.83 -2.64
CA VAL A 491 -64.87 37.39 -2.64
C VAL A 491 -64.30 36.65 -3.85
N ASP A 492 -64.11 37.36 -4.96
CA ASP A 492 -63.53 36.83 -6.20
C ASP A 492 -61.99 36.92 -6.21
N GLY A 493 -61.38 37.37 -5.11
CA GLY A 493 -59.92 37.34 -4.91
C GLY A 493 -59.16 38.58 -5.35
N TYR A 494 -59.83 39.64 -5.82
CA TYR A 494 -59.17 40.90 -6.17
C TYR A 494 -58.75 41.68 -4.93
N ARG A 495 -57.52 42.23 -4.92
CA ARG A 495 -57.03 43.06 -3.81
C ARG A 495 -57.72 44.43 -3.80
N LEU A 496 -58.26 44.80 -2.64
CA LEU A 496 -58.90 46.07 -2.38
C LEU A 496 -57.97 46.98 -1.57
N GLN A 497 -58.06 48.30 -1.77
CA GLN A 497 -57.29 49.26 -0.98
C GLN A 497 -57.90 49.51 0.41
N HIS A 498 -59.21 49.39 0.54
CA HIS A 498 -59.98 49.49 1.78
C HIS A 498 -61.20 48.55 1.70
N LEU A 499 -61.85 48.30 2.83
CA LEU A 499 -63.09 47.50 2.85
C LEU A 499 -64.20 48.20 2.05
N GLN A 500 -64.91 47.45 1.22
CA GLN A 500 -66.03 47.94 0.42
C GLN A 500 -67.37 47.45 0.97
N LYS A 501 -68.47 48.12 0.62
CA LYS A 501 -69.82 47.67 1.00
C LYS A 501 -70.10 46.26 0.44
N GLY A 502 -70.56 45.36 1.30
CA GLY A 502 -70.72 43.93 1.01
C GLY A 502 -69.70 43.05 1.75
N LEU A 503 -69.54 41.80 1.30
CA LEU A 503 -68.65 40.82 1.91
C LEU A 503 -67.20 41.00 1.44
N ASN A 504 -66.27 41.13 2.38
CA ASN A 504 -64.84 41.27 2.13
C ASN A 504 -64.07 40.13 2.81
N ILE A 505 -62.91 39.78 2.27
CA ILE A 505 -61.95 38.86 2.88
C ILE A 505 -60.77 39.69 3.39
N VAL A 506 -60.47 39.59 4.68
CA VAL A 506 -59.34 40.26 5.32
C VAL A 506 -58.27 39.24 5.64
N LYS A 507 -57.05 39.45 5.13
CA LYS A 507 -55.88 38.63 5.43
C LYS A 507 -54.86 39.45 6.23
N SER A 508 -54.47 38.92 7.37
CA SER A 508 -53.44 39.52 8.22
C SER A 508 -52.07 38.94 7.87
N SER A 509 -51.00 39.71 8.09
CA SER A 509 -49.62 39.25 7.90
C SER A 509 -49.23 38.05 8.77
N ASN A 510 -49.95 37.80 9.87
CA ASN A 510 -49.80 36.60 10.71
C ASN A 510 -50.53 35.35 10.15
N GLY A 511 -51.00 35.39 8.90
CA GLY A 511 -51.63 34.26 8.21
C GLY A 511 -53.12 34.05 8.51
N THR A 512 -53.70 34.77 9.47
CA THR A 512 -55.14 34.67 9.74
C THR A 512 -55.99 35.28 8.63
N THR A 513 -57.12 34.64 8.33
CA THR A 513 -58.10 35.11 7.33
C THR A 513 -59.49 35.18 7.95
N LYS A 514 -60.18 36.32 7.81
CA LYS A 514 -61.56 36.52 8.29
C LYS A 514 -62.44 37.11 7.19
N LYS A 515 -63.75 36.84 7.26
CA LYS A 515 -64.76 37.45 6.37
C LYS A 515 -65.46 38.59 7.11
N VAL A 516 -65.52 39.77 6.51
CA VAL A 516 -66.12 40.98 7.11
C VAL A 516 -67.19 41.52 6.18
N PHE A 517 -68.41 41.68 6.69
CA PHE A 517 -69.51 42.30 5.95
C PHE A 517 -69.65 43.76 6.34
N VAL A 518 -69.48 44.67 5.39
CA VAL A 518 -69.66 46.12 5.59
C VAL A 518 -71.01 46.53 5.00
N LYS A 519 -71.86 47.14 5.83
CA LYS A 519 -73.24 47.52 5.45
C LYS A 519 -73.31 48.78 4.59
#